data_AF-A0A2R6S3J8-F1
#
_entry.id   AF-A0A2R6S3J8-F1
#
_cell.length_a   1.000
_cell.length_b   1.000
_cell.length_c   1.000
_cell.angle_alpha   90.00
_cell.angle_beta   90.00
_cell.angle_gamma   90.00
#
_symmetry.space_group_name_H-M   'P 1'
#
loop_
_entity.id
_entity.type
_entity.pdbx_description
1 polymer ?
#
loop_
_entity_poly.entity_id
_entity_poly.type
_entity_poly.pdbx_seq_one_letter_code
_entity_poly.pdbx_strand_id
1 'polypeptide(L)'
;MPYQGYDEDLISLLPPIHTVDGLIDYYFEYCNWIYRHVNQQALLRSWGRFKSGNGGDRVVLACVCILILLAVRYLPNGHALLASLPGNSDELETRYYGVMREALLRHNRDLRRDGLGKGYTLDLVELLLVRSHYLTFAKEDPEETWSVKGQLVNIGTAMGLHKDPGDTRFSRDEAERRRWAWWHIILLERQVT
;
A
#
# COMPACT_ATOMS: atom_id res chain seq x y z
N MET A 1 -14.24 13.70 18.84
CA MET A 1 -13.76 12.79 17.78
C MET A 1 -12.23 12.81 17.82
N PRO A 2 -11.53 11.79 18.36
CA PRO A 2 -10.14 11.96 18.79
C PRO A 2 -9.05 11.64 17.76
N TYR A 3 -9.36 11.35 16.50
CA TYR A 3 -8.35 10.87 15.53
C TYR A 3 -7.90 11.88 14.48
N GLN A 4 -8.54 13.05 14.39
CA GLN A 4 -8.29 13.99 13.30
C GLN A 4 -6.99 14.79 13.45
N GLY A 5 -6.43 14.88 14.68
CA GLY A 5 -5.16 15.57 14.96
C GLY A 5 -3.92 14.67 15.10
N TYR A 6 -4.07 13.34 15.08
CA TYR A 6 -2.96 12.43 15.43
C TYR A 6 -1.99 12.15 14.28
N ASP A 7 -2.47 12.27 13.04
CA ASP A 7 -1.66 12.00 11.84
C ASP A 7 -1.57 13.23 10.91
N GLU A 8 -1.91 14.42 11.40
CA GLU A 8 -1.74 15.69 10.65
C GLU A 8 -0.28 15.91 10.25
N ASP A 9 0.65 15.48 11.10
CA ASP A 9 2.08 15.53 10.82
C ASP A 9 2.45 14.67 9.59
N LEU A 10 1.84 13.49 9.44
CA LEU A 10 2.04 12.63 8.26
C LEU A 10 1.29 13.15 7.02
N ILE A 11 0.06 13.64 7.21
CA ILE A 11 -0.78 14.16 6.12
C ILE A 11 -0.18 15.45 5.53
N SER A 12 0.39 16.32 6.36
CA SER A 12 1.02 17.57 5.92
C SER A 12 2.25 17.37 5.03
N LEU A 13 2.83 16.17 5.03
CA LEU A 13 3.96 15.81 4.17
C LEU A 13 3.53 15.34 2.77
N LEU A 14 2.23 15.06 2.56
CA LEU A 14 1.70 14.66 1.27
C LEU A 14 1.70 15.82 0.26
N PRO A 15 1.77 15.53 -1.04
CA PRO A 15 1.46 16.51 -2.08
C PRO A 15 0.01 17.02 -1.93
N PRO A 16 -0.34 18.11 -2.65
CA PRO A 16 -1.72 18.50 -2.83
C PRO A 16 -2.58 17.31 -3.28
N ILE A 17 -3.79 17.19 -2.73
CA ILE A 17 -4.68 16.02 -2.95
C ILE A 17 -4.90 15.73 -4.44
N HIS A 18 -5.02 16.75 -5.29
CA HIS A 18 -5.19 16.58 -6.73
C HIS A 18 -3.97 15.93 -7.40
N THR A 19 -2.76 16.26 -6.95
CA THR A 19 -1.52 15.60 -7.40
C THR A 19 -1.52 14.14 -6.97
N VAL A 20 -1.93 13.87 -5.71
CA VAL A 20 -2.03 12.49 -5.20
C VAL A 20 -3.04 11.67 -6.02
N ASP A 21 -4.23 12.21 -6.27
CA ASP A 21 -5.26 11.56 -7.09
C ASP A 21 -4.71 11.28 -8.50
N GLY A 22 -4.04 12.25 -9.14
CA GLY A 22 -3.44 12.06 -10.46
C GLY A 22 -2.31 11.03 -10.50
N LEU A 23 -1.51 10.90 -9.43
CA LEU A 23 -0.47 9.88 -9.31
C LEU A 23 -1.05 8.47 -9.10
N ILE A 24 -2.14 8.38 -8.33
CA ILE A 24 -2.89 7.12 -8.15
C ILE A 24 -3.47 6.67 -9.49
N ASP A 25 -4.12 7.58 -10.22
CA ASP A 25 -4.67 7.29 -11.54
C ASP A 25 -3.58 6.84 -12.52
N TYR A 26 -2.45 7.57 -12.57
CA TYR A 26 -1.30 7.19 -13.40
C TYR A 26 -0.76 5.80 -13.03
N TYR A 27 -0.66 5.47 -11.75
CA TYR A 27 -0.23 4.14 -11.31
C TYR A 27 -1.15 3.03 -11.85
N PHE A 28 -2.48 3.22 -11.75
CA PHE A 28 -3.42 2.20 -12.21
C PHE A 28 -3.53 2.12 -13.73
N GLU A 29 -3.23 3.18 -14.45
CA GLU A 29 -3.28 3.20 -15.91
C GLU A 29 -2.00 2.65 -16.54
N TYR A 30 -0.83 2.99 -15.99
CA TYR A 30 0.46 2.75 -16.65
C TYR A 30 1.43 1.84 -15.87
N CYS A 31 1.31 1.72 -14.55
CA CYS A 31 2.33 1.02 -13.74
C CYS A 31 1.92 -0.40 -13.30
N ASN A 32 0.61 -0.72 -13.27
CA ASN A 32 0.12 -1.98 -12.71
C ASN A 32 0.12 -3.17 -13.70
N TRP A 33 0.59 -2.95 -14.94
CA TRP A 33 0.41 -3.90 -16.04
C TRP A 33 1.09 -5.25 -15.82
N ILE A 34 2.18 -5.29 -15.05
CA ILE A 34 2.88 -6.54 -14.71
C ILE A 34 2.25 -7.20 -13.48
N TYR A 35 1.94 -6.44 -12.43
CA TYR A 35 1.36 -6.98 -11.19
C TYR A 35 0.28 -6.06 -10.60
N ARG A 36 -0.98 -6.50 -10.69
CA ARG A 36 -2.15 -5.83 -10.07
C ARG A 36 -2.24 -6.17 -8.58
N HIS A 37 -1.24 -5.74 -7.82
CA HIS A 37 -1.14 -6.02 -6.38
C HIS A 37 -2.24 -5.37 -5.55
N VAL A 38 -2.77 -4.23 -6.01
CA VAL A 38 -3.77 -3.44 -5.28
C VAL A 38 -5.09 -3.48 -6.01
N ASN A 39 -6.20 -3.70 -5.30
CA ASN A 39 -7.52 -3.58 -5.88
C ASN A 39 -7.91 -2.10 -6.01
N GLN A 40 -7.98 -1.61 -7.25
CA GLN A 40 -8.25 -0.19 -7.53
C GLN A 40 -9.54 0.31 -6.89
N GLN A 41 -10.65 -0.42 -7.05
CA GLN A 41 -11.95 0.01 -6.54
C GLN A 41 -11.98 0.09 -5.01
N ALA A 42 -11.37 -0.89 -4.34
CA ALA A 42 -11.26 -0.91 -2.90
C ALA A 42 -10.38 0.24 -2.38
N LEU A 43 -9.20 0.45 -2.99
CA LEU A 43 -8.32 1.54 -2.61
C LEU A 43 -8.98 2.90 -2.83
N LEU A 44 -9.58 3.17 -4.00
CA LEU A 44 -10.24 4.45 -4.29
C LEU A 44 -11.40 4.71 -3.33
N ARG A 45 -12.16 3.68 -2.96
CA ARG A 45 -13.23 3.79 -1.95
C ARG A 45 -12.66 4.16 -0.58
N SER A 46 -11.61 3.47 -0.15
CA SER A 46 -10.97 3.73 1.15
C SER A 46 -10.27 5.08 1.18
N TRP A 47 -9.63 5.49 0.09
CA TRP A 47 -9.04 6.81 -0.10
C TRP A 47 -10.09 7.92 -0.09
N GLY A 48 -11.24 7.72 -0.73
CA GLY A 48 -12.37 8.62 -0.64
C GLY A 48 -12.84 8.84 0.80
N ARG A 49 -12.96 7.77 1.59
CA ARG A 49 -13.29 7.89 3.03
C ARG A 49 -12.22 8.63 3.82
N PHE A 50 -10.94 8.36 3.54
CA PHE A 50 -9.80 9.05 4.15
C PHE A 50 -9.87 10.56 3.89
N LYS A 51 -10.05 10.96 2.62
CA LYS A 51 -10.22 12.37 2.23
C LYS A 51 -11.42 13.06 2.90
N SER A 52 -12.48 12.30 3.16
CA SER A 52 -13.70 12.80 3.81
C SER A 52 -13.57 12.98 5.33
N GLY A 53 -12.45 12.58 5.93
CA GLY A 53 -12.28 12.53 7.38
C GLY A 53 -13.11 11.43 8.07
N ASN A 54 -13.72 10.52 7.30
CA ASN A 54 -14.59 9.45 7.80
C ASN A 54 -13.79 8.22 8.29
N GLY A 55 -12.69 8.47 9.01
CA GLY A 55 -11.79 7.46 9.56
C GLY A 55 -10.38 7.56 8.97
N GLY A 56 -9.39 7.69 9.86
CA GLY A 56 -7.98 7.65 9.51
C GLY A 56 -7.52 6.20 9.31
N ASP A 57 -7.46 5.76 8.06
CA ASP A 57 -6.89 4.46 7.72
C ASP A 57 -5.42 4.62 7.34
N ARG A 58 -4.54 4.37 8.32
CA ARG A 58 -3.09 4.45 8.14
C ARG A 58 -2.56 3.44 7.13
N VAL A 59 -3.26 2.33 6.89
CA VAL A 59 -2.88 1.36 5.87
C VAL A 59 -3.12 1.96 4.48
N VAL A 60 -4.24 2.67 4.31
CA VAL A 60 -4.54 3.40 3.06
C VAL A 60 -3.52 4.52 2.83
N LEU A 61 -3.20 5.31 3.85
CA LEU A 61 -2.17 6.35 3.77
C LEU A 61 -0.82 5.75 3.33
N ALA A 62 -0.40 4.68 4.00
CA ALA A 62 0.82 3.96 3.66
C ALA A 62 0.81 3.42 2.22
N CYS A 63 -0.33 2.90 1.76
CA CYS A 63 -0.49 2.40 0.39
C CYS A 63 -0.33 3.52 -0.63
N VAL A 64 -1.01 4.66 -0.42
CA VAL A 64 -0.91 5.84 -1.27
C VAL A 64 0.53 6.35 -1.37
N CYS A 65 1.27 6.40 -0.27
CA CYS A 65 2.68 6.79 -0.31
C CYS A 65 3.54 5.87 -1.21
N ILE A 66 3.31 4.57 -1.19
CA ILE A 66 4.05 3.63 -2.06
C ILE A 66 3.61 3.78 -3.52
N LEU A 67 2.32 4.02 -3.78
CA LEU A 67 1.85 4.27 -5.14
C LEU A 67 2.44 5.54 -5.73
N ILE A 68 2.59 6.61 -4.93
CA ILE A 68 3.30 7.83 -5.33
C ILE A 68 4.73 7.49 -5.76
N LEU A 69 5.48 6.74 -4.95
CA LEU A 69 6.86 6.38 -5.27
C LEU A 69 6.97 5.56 -6.55
N LEU A 70 6.10 4.57 -6.74
CA LEU A 70 6.06 3.80 -7.97
C LEU A 70 5.70 4.68 -9.17
N ALA A 71 4.65 5.50 -9.08
CA ALA A 71 4.25 6.40 -10.15
C ALA A 71 5.41 7.33 -10.56
N VAL A 72 6.12 7.92 -9.60
CA VAL A 72 7.29 8.78 -9.84
C VAL A 72 8.39 8.05 -10.63
N ARG A 73 8.65 6.78 -10.34
CA ARG A 73 9.67 6.00 -11.06
C ARG A 73 9.29 5.69 -12.51
N TYR A 74 8.01 5.62 -12.84
CA TYR A 74 7.49 5.37 -14.19
C TYR A 74 7.12 6.65 -14.96
N LEU A 75 7.15 7.82 -14.32
CA LEU A 75 6.84 9.09 -14.96
C LEU A 75 7.99 9.54 -15.87
N PRO A 76 7.71 10.01 -17.10
CA PRO A 76 8.74 10.58 -17.94
C PRO A 76 9.27 11.90 -17.37
N ASN A 77 10.54 12.20 -17.64
CA ASN A 77 11.14 13.47 -17.27
C ASN A 77 10.32 14.65 -17.85
N GLY A 78 10.00 15.63 -17.01
CA GLY A 78 9.21 16.80 -17.40
C GLY A 78 7.68 16.61 -17.36
N HIS A 79 7.18 15.46 -16.90
CA HIS A 79 5.74 15.29 -16.69
C HIS A 79 5.19 16.26 -15.64
N ALA A 80 4.00 16.82 -15.86
CA ALA A 80 3.40 17.84 -14.98
C ALA A 80 3.22 17.37 -13.53
N LEU A 81 2.84 16.09 -13.33
CA LEU A 81 2.74 15.50 -11.99
C LEU A 81 4.09 15.50 -11.25
N LEU A 82 5.19 15.18 -11.95
CA LEU A 82 6.52 15.20 -11.35
C LEU A 82 6.95 16.62 -10.98
N ALA A 83 6.65 17.60 -11.83
CA ALA A 83 6.93 19.02 -11.56
C ALA A 83 6.15 19.58 -10.35
N SER A 84 5.03 18.97 -9.98
CA SER A 84 4.24 19.38 -8.81
C SER A 84 4.74 18.79 -7.48
N LEU A 85 5.74 17.90 -7.52
CA LEU A 85 6.29 17.25 -6.34
C LEU A 85 7.47 18.05 -5.74
N PRO A 86 7.63 18.06 -4.40
CA PRO A 86 8.70 18.80 -3.76
C PRO A 86 10.00 18.00 -3.76
N GLY A 87 11.00 18.48 -4.50
CA GLY A 87 12.37 17.95 -4.41
C GLY A 87 12.75 16.99 -5.53
N ASN A 88 13.91 16.35 -5.37
CA ASN A 88 14.43 15.35 -6.30
C ASN A 88 14.00 13.92 -5.92
N SER A 89 14.31 12.92 -6.76
CA SER A 89 13.88 11.53 -6.56
C SER A 89 14.26 10.94 -5.18
N ASP A 90 15.46 11.23 -4.68
CA ASP A 90 15.96 10.68 -3.41
C ASP A 90 15.24 11.30 -2.20
N GLU A 91 14.92 12.59 -2.29
CA GLU A 91 14.13 13.31 -1.29
C GLU A 91 12.69 12.80 -1.25
N LEU A 92 12.08 12.54 -2.42
CA LEU A 92 10.74 11.97 -2.52
C LEU A 92 10.70 10.56 -1.94
N GLU A 93 11.71 9.73 -2.26
CA GLU A 93 11.87 8.39 -1.70
C GLU A 93 11.95 8.44 -0.17
N THR A 94 12.90 9.21 0.36
CA THR A 94 13.08 9.36 1.81
C THR A 94 11.79 9.81 2.48
N ARG A 95 11.09 10.80 1.89
CA ARG A 95 9.86 11.37 2.43
C ARG A 95 8.72 10.35 2.45
N TYR A 96 8.29 9.85 1.30
CA TYR A 96 7.07 9.04 1.23
C TYR A 96 7.29 7.63 1.73
N TYR A 97 8.50 7.06 1.60
CA TYR A 97 8.83 5.79 2.23
C TYR A 97 8.85 5.92 3.76
N GLY A 98 9.37 7.05 4.28
CA GLY A 98 9.32 7.38 5.70
C GLY A 98 7.89 7.50 6.24
N VAL A 99 7.02 8.25 5.56
CA VAL A 99 5.60 8.39 5.92
C VAL A 99 4.90 7.03 5.93
N MET A 100 5.12 6.20 4.91
CA MET A 100 4.58 4.83 4.86
C MET A 100 4.98 4.00 6.08
N ARG A 101 6.28 3.99 6.42
CA ARG A 101 6.79 3.21 7.55
C ARG A 101 6.21 3.68 8.87
N GLU A 102 6.15 4.99 9.08
CA GLU A 102 5.61 5.58 10.30
C GLU A 102 4.11 5.30 10.41
N ALA A 103 3.33 5.47 9.33
CA ALA A 103 1.91 5.13 9.32
C ALA A 103 1.65 3.66 9.72
N LEU A 104 2.44 2.71 9.18
CA LEU A 104 2.38 1.30 9.55
C LEU A 104 2.81 1.03 11.00
N LEU A 105 3.85 1.72 11.49
CA LEU A 105 4.29 1.62 12.87
C LEU A 105 3.19 2.06 13.84
N ARG A 106 2.56 3.20 13.57
CA ARG A 106 1.44 3.74 14.36
C ARG A 106 0.22 2.82 14.30
N HIS A 107 -0.10 2.28 13.13
CA HIS A 107 -1.18 1.29 12.98
C HIS A 107 -0.95 0.07 13.87
N ASN A 108 0.26 -0.52 13.82
CA ASN A 108 0.61 -1.68 14.64
C ASN A 108 0.60 -1.37 16.15
N ARG A 109 1.03 -0.17 16.55
CA ARG A 109 0.99 0.26 17.95
C ARG A 109 -0.45 0.37 18.45
N ASP A 110 -1.34 0.94 17.65
CA ASP A 110 -2.76 1.10 18.01
C ASP A 110 -3.46 -0.26 18.12
N LEU A 111 -3.22 -1.18 17.19
CA LEU A 111 -3.73 -2.56 17.29
C LEU A 111 -3.32 -3.25 18.59
N ARG A 112 -2.05 -3.08 19.02
CA ARG A 112 -1.55 -3.63 20.29
C ARG A 112 -2.18 -2.94 21.49
N ARG A 113 -2.26 -1.60 21.48
CA ARG A 113 -2.86 -0.80 22.56
C ARG A 113 -4.31 -1.17 22.77
N ASP A 114 -5.06 -1.33 21.68
CA ASP A 114 -6.50 -1.55 21.69
C ASP A 114 -6.86 -3.05 21.81
N GLY A 115 -5.86 -3.94 21.90
CA GLY A 115 -6.06 -5.38 22.06
C GLY A 115 -6.68 -6.07 20.83
N LEU A 116 -6.67 -5.43 19.66
CA LEU A 116 -7.33 -5.90 18.43
C LEU A 116 -6.56 -7.00 17.68
N GLY A 117 -5.65 -7.68 18.38
CA GLY A 117 -4.80 -8.72 17.81
C GLY A 117 -3.85 -8.17 16.74
N LYS A 118 -3.74 -8.90 15.62
CA LYS A 118 -2.79 -8.57 14.55
C LYS A 118 -3.36 -7.65 13.47
N GLY A 119 -4.67 -7.37 13.47
CA GLY A 119 -5.33 -6.45 12.54
C GLY A 119 -5.10 -6.77 11.05
N TYR A 120 -5.01 -8.05 10.68
CA TYR A 120 -4.76 -8.45 9.30
C TYR A 120 -5.97 -8.17 8.41
N THR A 121 -5.75 -7.41 7.33
CA THR A 121 -6.77 -7.06 6.33
C THR A 121 -6.23 -7.30 4.91
N LEU A 122 -7.13 -7.40 3.93
CA LEU A 122 -6.70 -7.46 2.53
C LEU A 122 -5.95 -6.19 2.12
N ASP A 123 -6.39 -5.02 2.58
CA ASP A 123 -5.73 -3.74 2.27
C ASP A 123 -4.28 -3.72 2.80
N LEU A 124 -4.01 -4.34 3.97
CA LEU A 124 -2.64 -4.51 4.48
C LEU A 124 -1.82 -5.46 3.60
N VAL A 125 -2.41 -6.57 3.13
CA VAL A 125 -1.73 -7.50 2.23
C VAL A 125 -1.40 -6.81 0.91
N GLU A 126 -2.35 -6.08 0.31
CA GLU A 126 -2.16 -5.33 -0.93
C GLU A 126 -1.06 -4.26 -0.79
N LEU A 127 -1.02 -3.53 0.33
CA LEU A 127 0.07 -2.62 0.68
C LEU A 127 1.43 -3.35 0.74
N LEU A 128 1.51 -4.49 1.42
CA LEU A 128 2.77 -5.22 1.56
C LEU A 128 3.24 -5.82 0.23
N LEU A 129 2.31 -6.27 -0.62
CA LEU A 129 2.60 -6.72 -1.99
C LEU A 129 3.22 -5.59 -2.82
N VAL A 130 2.58 -4.41 -2.85
CA VAL A 130 3.08 -3.28 -3.62
C VAL A 130 4.38 -2.69 -3.05
N ARG A 131 4.57 -2.75 -1.72
CA ARG A 131 5.84 -2.42 -1.07
C ARG A 131 6.94 -3.39 -1.46
N SER A 132 6.67 -4.69 -1.48
CA SER A 132 7.65 -5.69 -1.95
C SER A 132 8.07 -5.43 -3.39
N HIS A 133 7.11 -5.10 -4.27
CA HIS A 133 7.41 -4.72 -5.65
C HIS A 133 8.31 -3.48 -5.69
N TYR A 134 8.00 -2.42 -4.94
CA TYR A 134 8.85 -1.23 -4.85
C TYR A 134 10.27 -1.56 -4.37
N LEU A 135 10.41 -2.38 -3.34
CA LEU A 135 11.72 -2.76 -2.79
C LEU A 135 12.57 -3.54 -3.80
N THR A 136 11.96 -4.48 -4.51
CA THR A 136 12.65 -5.26 -5.56
C THR A 136 13.01 -4.41 -6.78
N PHE A 137 12.19 -3.41 -7.11
CA PHE A 137 12.38 -2.59 -8.31
C PHE A 137 13.29 -1.36 -8.11
N ALA A 138 13.16 -0.67 -6.98
CA ALA A 138 13.63 0.71 -6.84
C ALA A 138 14.69 0.91 -5.75
N LYS A 139 14.63 0.13 -4.67
CA LYS A 139 15.45 0.33 -3.46
C LYS A 139 16.56 -0.71 -3.29
N GLU A 140 16.44 -1.87 -3.94
CA GLU A 140 17.41 -2.98 -3.87
C GLU A 140 17.91 -3.22 -2.42
N ASP A 141 16.97 -3.35 -1.48
CA ASP A 141 17.25 -3.72 -0.09
C ASP A 141 16.84 -5.18 0.13
N PRO A 142 17.77 -6.15 0.04
CA PRO A 142 17.43 -7.56 0.13
C PRO A 142 16.87 -7.92 1.50
N GLU A 143 17.42 -7.39 2.58
CA GLU A 143 16.98 -7.71 3.94
C GLU A 143 15.54 -7.25 4.18
N GLU A 144 15.22 -6.01 3.80
CA GLU A 144 13.87 -5.47 3.93
C GLU A 144 12.89 -6.22 3.01
N THR A 145 13.32 -6.55 1.78
CA THR A 145 12.53 -7.35 0.84
C THR A 145 12.18 -8.72 1.41
N TRP A 146 13.17 -9.44 1.94
CA TRP A 146 12.99 -10.78 2.50
C TRP A 146 12.10 -10.74 3.75
N SER A 147 12.25 -9.71 4.58
CA SER A 147 11.39 -9.48 5.74
C SER A 147 9.93 -9.27 5.35
N VAL A 148 9.66 -8.43 4.34
CA VAL A 148 8.29 -8.18 3.84
C VAL A 148 7.69 -9.44 3.19
N LYS A 149 8.47 -10.19 2.40
CA LYS A 149 8.04 -11.46 1.79
C LYS A 149 7.66 -12.50 2.86
N GLY A 150 8.50 -12.72 3.87
CA GLY A 150 8.18 -13.60 4.99
C GLY A 150 6.95 -13.15 5.78
N GLN A 151 6.78 -11.83 5.95
CA GLN A 151 5.56 -11.28 6.57
C GLN A 151 4.31 -11.58 5.74
N LEU A 152 4.36 -11.43 4.42
CA LEU A 152 3.25 -11.74 3.50
C LEU A 152 2.81 -13.21 3.59
N VAL A 153 3.75 -14.16 3.58
CA VAL A 153 3.44 -15.60 3.73
C VAL A 153 2.76 -15.88 5.08
N ASN A 154 3.30 -15.31 6.16
CA ASN A 154 2.73 -15.46 7.50
C ASN A 154 1.31 -14.89 7.60
N ILE A 155 1.10 -13.67 7.11
CA ILE A 155 -0.22 -13.01 7.12
C ILE A 155 -1.20 -13.78 6.23
N GLY A 156 -0.82 -14.12 5.00
CA GLY A 156 -1.66 -14.86 4.08
C GLY A 156 -2.07 -16.24 4.61
N THR A 157 -1.16 -16.92 5.32
CA THR A 157 -1.46 -18.18 5.99
C THR A 157 -2.43 -17.99 7.16
N ALA A 158 -2.17 -17.01 8.04
CA ALA A 158 -3.02 -16.70 9.18
C ALA A 158 -4.44 -16.26 8.78
N MET A 159 -4.56 -15.52 7.68
CA MET A 159 -5.84 -15.11 7.10
C MET A 159 -6.55 -16.25 6.35
N GLY A 160 -5.87 -17.37 6.09
CA GLY A 160 -6.41 -18.49 5.32
C GLY A 160 -6.55 -18.20 3.82
N LEU A 161 -5.70 -17.33 3.25
CA LEU A 161 -5.74 -16.99 1.81
C LEU A 161 -5.32 -18.15 0.90
N HIS A 162 -4.55 -19.10 1.44
CA HIS A 162 -4.14 -20.33 0.76
C HIS A 162 -5.27 -21.33 0.55
N LYS A 163 -6.42 -21.12 1.20
CA LYS A 163 -7.60 -21.96 1.07
C LYS A 163 -8.56 -21.31 0.07
N ASP A 164 -9.27 -22.12 -0.72
CA ASP A 164 -10.33 -21.59 -1.56
C ASP A 164 -11.39 -20.91 -0.68
N PRO A 165 -11.73 -19.62 -0.92
CA PRO A 165 -12.75 -18.91 -0.14
C PRO A 165 -14.13 -19.59 -0.15
N GLY A 166 -14.44 -20.46 -1.11
CA GLY A 166 -15.73 -21.13 -1.23
C GLY A 166 -16.88 -20.17 -1.53
N ASP A 167 -18.03 -20.70 -1.98
CA ASP A 167 -19.11 -19.87 -2.53
C ASP A 167 -20.00 -19.17 -1.48
N THR A 168 -19.97 -19.61 -0.21
CA THR A 168 -20.95 -19.15 0.81
C THR A 168 -20.40 -18.20 1.87
N ARG A 169 -19.07 -18.10 2.01
CA ARG A 169 -18.45 -17.33 3.11
C ARG A 169 -18.15 -15.88 2.76
N PHE A 170 -17.85 -15.60 1.50
CA PHE A 170 -17.40 -14.28 1.05
C PHE A 170 -18.22 -13.83 -0.16
N SER A 171 -18.32 -12.52 -0.36
CA SER A 171 -18.83 -12.01 -1.64
C SER A 171 -17.90 -12.44 -2.78
N ARG A 172 -18.43 -12.48 -3.99
CA ARG A 172 -17.63 -12.84 -5.18
C ARG A 172 -16.37 -11.96 -5.30
N ASP A 173 -16.53 -10.65 -5.14
CA ASP A 173 -15.42 -9.69 -5.25
C ASP A 173 -14.36 -9.92 -4.16
N GLU A 174 -14.77 -10.21 -2.93
CA GLU A 174 -13.83 -10.50 -1.85
C GLU A 174 -13.13 -11.85 -2.06
N ALA A 175 -13.86 -12.88 -2.49
CA ALA A 175 -13.29 -14.18 -2.82
C ALA A 175 -12.22 -14.05 -3.93
N GLU A 176 -12.51 -13.28 -4.97
CA GLU A 176 -11.54 -12.98 -6.02
C GLU A 176 -10.31 -12.23 -5.45
N ARG A 177 -10.49 -11.14 -4.69
CA ARG A 177 -9.37 -10.42 -4.06
C ARG A 177 -8.48 -11.34 -3.21
N ARG A 178 -9.07 -12.28 -2.45
CA ARG A 178 -8.32 -13.26 -1.64
C ARG A 178 -7.50 -14.22 -2.49
N ARG A 179 -8.07 -14.76 -3.56
CA ARG A 179 -7.35 -15.64 -4.52
C ARG A 179 -6.20 -14.89 -5.18
N TRP A 180 -6.45 -13.66 -5.65
CA TRP A 180 -5.44 -12.81 -6.25
C TRP A 180 -4.31 -12.47 -5.28
N ALA A 181 -4.64 -12.09 -4.04
CA ALA A 181 -3.64 -11.81 -3.02
C ALA A 181 -2.72 -13.02 -2.78
N TRP A 182 -3.28 -14.22 -2.59
CA TRP A 182 -2.48 -15.43 -2.42
C TRP A 182 -1.60 -15.74 -3.64
N TRP A 183 -2.16 -15.62 -4.84
CA TRP A 183 -1.40 -15.83 -6.08
C TRP A 183 -0.18 -14.92 -6.16
N HIS A 184 -0.32 -13.64 -5.84
CA HIS A 184 0.80 -12.69 -5.83
C HIS A 184 1.82 -12.99 -4.74
N ILE A 185 1.40 -13.45 -3.55
CA ILE A 185 2.32 -13.89 -2.49
C ILE A 185 3.21 -15.02 -3.00
N ILE A 186 2.61 -16.06 -3.62
CA ILE A 186 3.36 -17.20 -4.17
C ILE A 186 4.29 -16.76 -5.33
N LEU A 187 3.85 -15.82 -6.14
CA LEU A 187 4.67 -15.30 -7.24
C LEU A 187 5.92 -14.57 -6.72
N LEU A 188 5.76 -13.73 -5.69
CA LEU A 188 6.88 -13.01 -5.06
C LEU A 188 7.89 -13.95 -4.38
N GLU A 189 7.43 -15.03 -3.76
CA GLU A 189 8.30 -16.06 -3.16
C GLU A 189 9.16 -16.77 -4.22
N ARG A 190 8.63 -16.92 -5.44
CA ARG A 190 9.31 -17.62 -6.54
C ARG A 190 10.28 -16.73 -7.34
N GLN A 191 10.23 -15.42 -7.17
CA GLN A 191 11.20 -14.52 -7.76
C GLN A 191 12.53 -14.68 -7.01
N VAL A 192 13.44 -15.46 -7.62
CA VAL A 192 14.83 -15.59 -7.19
C VAL A 192 15.54 -14.27 -7.49
N THR A 193 15.95 -13.57 -6.44
CA THR A 193 16.99 -12.51 -6.52
C THR A 193 18.36 -13.15 -6.49
#